data_AF-A0A495V5K4-F1
#
_entry.id   AF-A0A495V5K4-F1
#
_cell.length_a   1.000
_cell.length_b   1.000
_cell.length_c   1.000
_cell.angle_alpha   90.00
_cell.angle_beta   90.00
_cell.angle_gamma   90.00
#
_symmetry.space_group_name_H-M   'P 1'
#
loop_
_entity.id
_entity.type
_entity.pdbx_description
1 polymer ?
#
loop_
_entity_poly.entity_id
_entity_poly.type
_entity_poly.pdbx_seq_one_letter_code
_entity_poly.pdbx_strand_id
1 'polypeptide(L)'
;MTSISANELKTKGVAAIETALSGHTEAVVSVRGKDRFVVMDLAQYHYLRECELDAALAQTQADLATGRFVEESPDDHLKRIDALPDPAE
;
A
#
# COMPACT_ATOMS: atom_id res chain seq x y z
N MET A 1 6.25 18.12 -4.09
CA MET A 1 6.78 17.00 -3.30
C MET A 1 8.17 17.38 -2.84
N THR A 2 8.37 17.52 -1.53
CA THR A 2 9.66 17.85 -0.93
C THR A 2 10.55 16.60 -0.93
N SER A 3 11.85 16.77 -1.17
CA SER A 3 12.81 15.66 -1.20
C SER A 3 13.85 15.82 -0.10
N ILE A 4 14.12 14.76 0.65
CA ILE A 4 15.15 14.66 1.66
C ILE A 4 16.28 13.79 1.09
N SER A 5 17.50 14.31 1.02
CA SER A 5 18.64 13.47 0.63
C SER A 5 19.01 12.50 1.76
N ALA A 6 19.54 11.32 1.43
CA ALA A 6 20.02 10.37 2.44
C ALA A 6 21.07 10.97 3.40
N ASN A 7 21.89 11.91 2.91
CA ASN A 7 22.89 12.59 3.74
C ASN A 7 22.22 13.60 4.71
N GLU A 8 21.22 14.33 4.23
CA GLU A 8 20.44 15.23 5.09
C GLU A 8 19.68 14.45 6.17
N LEU A 9 19.03 13.35 5.81
CA LEU A 9 18.34 12.49 6.76
C LEU A 9 19.32 11.91 7.80
N LYS A 10 20.52 11.49 7.37
CA LYS A 10 21.57 11.00 8.27
C LYS A 10 22.05 12.07 9.27
N THR A 11 22.14 13.33 8.84
CA THR A 11 22.73 14.41 9.64
C THR A 11 21.72 15.10 10.54
N LYS A 12 20.46 15.23 10.11
CA LYS A 12 19.40 15.95 10.81
C LYS A 12 18.36 15.04 11.48
N GLY A 13 18.32 13.75 11.14
CA GLY A 13 17.38 12.79 11.72
C GLY A 13 15.92 13.20 11.50
N VAL A 14 15.10 13.04 12.54
CA VAL A 14 13.65 13.29 12.51
C VAL A 14 13.33 14.76 12.16
N ALA A 15 14.17 15.72 12.54
CA ALA A 15 13.93 17.14 12.23
C ALA A 15 13.89 17.43 10.72
N ALA A 16 14.64 16.67 9.90
CA ALA A 16 14.54 16.77 8.45
C ALA A 16 13.18 16.28 7.92
N ILE A 17 12.61 15.25 8.55
CA ILE A 17 11.28 14.72 8.20
C ILE A 17 10.21 15.75 8.58
N GLU A 18 10.21 16.24 9.81
CA GLU A 18 9.26 17.25 10.28
C GLU A 18 9.28 18.51 9.41
N THR A 19 10.48 18.97 9.04
CA THR A 19 10.63 20.14 8.15
C THR A 19 10.09 19.86 6.75
N ALA A 20 10.40 18.68 6.18
CA ALA A 20 9.96 18.34 4.83
C ALA A 20 8.45 18.08 4.74
N LEU A 21 7.83 17.61 5.82
CA LEU A 21 6.38 17.39 5.94
C LEU A 21 5.62 18.64 6.37
N SER A 22 6.30 19.73 6.73
CA SER A 22 5.63 20.99 7.07
C SER A 22 4.84 21.52 5.87
N GLY A 23 3.51 21.37 5.92
CA GLY A 23 2.62 21.74 4.82
C GLY A 23 2.54 20.73 3.67
N HIS A 24 3.11 19.53 3.83
CA HIS A 24 3.11 18.47 2.84
C HIS A 24 2.70 17.14 3.47
N THR A 25 1.88 16.35 2.77
CA THR A 25 1.42 15.04 3.26
C THR A 25 2.49 13.96 3.17
N GLU A 26 3.49 14.16 2.31
CA GLU A 26 4.58 13.22 2.08
C GLU A 26 5.85 13.91 1.58
N ALA A 27 6.98 13.26 1.81
CA ALA A 27 8.28 13.65 1.29
C ALA A 27 9.03 12.43 0.75
N VAL A 28 9.81 12.62 -0.32
CA VAL A 28 10.63 11.57 -0.93
C VAL A 28 12.00 11.54 -0.27
N VAL A 29 12.48 10.36 0.09
CA VAL A 29 13.88 10.15 0.47
C VAL A 29 14.66 9.66 -0.76
N SER A 30 15.68 10.43 -1.15
CA SER A 30 16.55 10.10 -2.28
C SER A 30 17.89 9.54 -1.82
N VAL A 31 18.35 8.48 -2.48
CA VAL A 31 19.63 7.80 -2.23
C VAL A 31 20.46 7.88 -3.51
N ARG A 32 21.64 8.51 -3.44
CA ARG A 32 22.52 8.72 -4.62
C ARG A 32 21.79 9.40 -5.79
N GLY A 33 20.95 10.38 -5.48
CA GLY A 33 20.18 11.16 -6.47
C GLY A 33 18.97 10.43 -7.06
N LYS A 34 18.61 9.26 -6.54
CA LYS A 34 17.43 8.51 -6.98
C LYS A 34 16.40 8.43 -5.87
N ASP A 35 15.15 8.69 -6.21
CA ASP A 35 14.00 8.50 -5.32
C ASP A 35 13.92 7.03 -4.92
N ARG A 36 13.85 6.76 -3.60
CA ARG A 36 13.94 5.40 -3.07
C ARG A 36 12.87 5.06 -2.06
N PHE A 37 12.49 6.01 -1.21
CA PHE A 37 11.47 5.83 -0.19
C PHE A 37 10.56 7.05 -0.13
N VAL A 38 9.38 6.87 0.45
CA VAL A 38 8.48 7.97 0.81
C VAL A 38 8.28 7.91 2.32
N VAL A 39 8.29 9.08 2.96
CA VAL A 39 7.93 9.25 4.37
C VAL A 39 6.70 10.16 4.44
N MET A 40 5.83 9.90 5.39
CA MET A 40 4.57 10.62 5.62
C MET A 40 4.18 10.52 7.09
N ASP A 41 3.26 11.38 7.52
CA ASP A 41 2.66 11.25 8.84
C ASP A 41 1.84 9.96 8.96
N LEU A 42 1.78 9.41 10.16
CA LEU A 42 1.04 8.18 10.42
C LEU A 42 -0.46 8.32 10.07
N ALA A 43 -1.03 9.52 10.28
CA ALA A 43 -2.40 9.82 9.90
C ALA A 43 -2.62 9.72 8.38
N GLN A 44 -1.68 10.24 7.58
CA GLN A 44 -1.74 10.13 6.13
C GLN A 44 -1.60 8.68 5.67
N TYR A 45 -0.68 7.92 6.29
CA TYR A 45 -0.53 6.49 6.03
C TYR A 45 -1.84 5.72 6.31
N HIS A 46 -2.50 5.99 7.44
CA HIS A 46 -3.76 5.36 7.77
C HIS A 46 -4.87 5.71 6.78
N TYR A 47 -4.98 6.98 6.37
CA TYR A 47 -5.94 7.40 5.36
C TYR A 47 -5.77 6.65 4.03
N LEU A 48 -4.53 6.50 3.54
CA LEU A 48 -4.26 5.74 2.32
C LEU A 48 -4.59 4.26 2.48
N ARG A 49 -4.25 3.67 3.64
CA ARG A 49 -4.59 2.28 3.95
C ARG A 49 -6.10 2.05 3.99
N GLU A 50 -6.87 2.98 4.54
CA GLU A 50 -8.34 2.92 4.54
C GLU A 50 -8.89 3.00 3.12
N CYS A 51 -8.34 3.88 2.28
CA CYS A 51 -8.73 3.96 0.87
C CYS A 51 -8.50 2.64 0.10
N GLU A 52 -7.40 1.94 0.35
CA GLU A 52 -7.13 0.61 -0.24
C GLU A 52 -8.17 -0.44 0.20
N LEU A 53 -8.58 -0.40 1.47
CA LEU A 53 -9.60 -1.30 2.01
C LEU A 53 -10.98 -1.00 1.42
N ASP A 54 -11.34 0.27 1.29
CA ASP A 54 -12.59 0.70 0.68
C ASP A 54 -12.67 0.27 -0.79
N ALA A 55 -11.55 0.38 -1.53
CA ALA A 55 -11.46 -0.11 -2.90
C ALA A 55 -11.66 -1.64 -2.98
N ALA A 56 -11.04 -2.41 -2.08
CA ALA A 56 -11.21 -3.86 -2.01
C ALA A 56 -12.66 -4.26 -1.67
N LEU A 57 -13.31 -3.50 -0.78
CA LEU A 57 -14.71 -3.70 -0.44
C LEU A 57 -15.63 -3.40 -1.63
N ALA A 58 -15.42 -2.27 -2.30
CA ALA A 58 -16.19 -1.90 -3.48
C ALA A 58 -16.04 -2.92 -4.61
N GLN A 59 -14.82 -3.43 -4.82
CA GLN A 59 -14.55 -4.51 -5.78
C GLN A 59 -15.33 -5.78 -5.43
N THR A 60 -15.32 -6.20 -4.16
CA THR A 60 -16.07 -7.37 -3.68
C THR A 60 -17.57 -7.19 -3.87
N GLN A 61 -18.10 -6.00 -3.56
CA GLN A 61 -19.53 -5.70 -3.77
C GLN A 61 -19.92 -5.77 -5.25
N ALA A 62 -19.07 -5.27 -6.15
CA ALA A 62 -19.27 -5.39 -7.59
C ALA A 62 -19.21 -6.86 -8.06
N ASP A 63 -18.32 -7.67 -7.50
CA ASP A 63 -18.21 -9.10 -7.79
C ASP A 63 -19.48 -9.85 -7.38
N LEU A 64 -20.01 -9.57 -6.19
CA LEU A 64 -21.28 -10.13 -5.74
C LEU A 64 -22.45 -9.70 -6.65
N ALA A 65 -22.53 -8.41 -7.01
CA ALA A 65 -23.59 -7.89 -7.86
C ALA A 65 -23.56 -8.47 -9.29
N THR A 66 -22.38 -8.83 -9.78
CA THR A 66 -22.18 -9.40 -11.13
C THR A 66 -22.07 -10.92 -11.15
N GLY A 67 -22.21 -11.58 -10.00
CA GLY A 67 -22.13 -13.04 -9.89
C GLY A 67 -20.72 -13.61 -10.06
N ARG A 68 -19.67 -12.80 -9.86
CA ARG A 68 -18.27 -13.24 -9.87
C ARG A 68 -17.86 -13.86 -8.52
N PHE A 69 -18.60 -14.88 -8.11
CA PHE A 69 -18.30 -15.68 -6.93
C PHE A 69 -18.71 -17.13 -7.15
N VAL A 70 -18.24 -18.03 -6.30
CA VAL A 70 -18.61 -19.45 -6.32
C VAL A 70 -19.30 -19.78 -5.01
N GLU A 71 -20.49 -20.38 -5.09
CA GLU A 71 -21.18 -20.97 -3.94
C GLU A 71 -20.96 -22.49 -4.00
N GLU A 72 -20.27 -23.03 -3.01
CA GLU A 72 -19.87 -24.44 -2.97
C GLU A 72 -19.71 -24.93 -1.53
N SER A 73 -19.68 -26.25 -1.35
CA SER A 73 -19.38 -26.85 -0.05
C SER A 73 -17.89 -26.66 0.31
N PRO A 74 -17.52 -26.70 1.60
CA PRO A 74 -16.10 -26.67 2.00
C PRO A 74 -15.27 -27.78 1.34
N ASP A 75 -15.83 -28.98 1.15
CA ASP A 75 -15.13 -30.10 0.52
C ASP A 75 -14.85 -29.84 -0.96
N ASP A 76 -15.80 -29.24 -1.68
CA ASP A 76 -15.63 -28.91 -3.10
C ASP A 76 -14.68 -27.71 -3.29
N HIS A 77 -14.70 -26.76 -2.34
CA HIS A 77 -13.75 -25.66 -2.28
C HIS A 77 -12.30 -26.15 -2.20
N LEU A 78 -12.02 -27.10 -1.31
CA LEU A 78 -10.68 -27.67 -1.16
C LEU A 78 -10.21 -28.37 -2.44
N LYS A 79 -11.07 -29.21 -3.05
CA LYS A 79 -10.77 -29.86 -4.34
C LYS A 79 -10.46 -28.83 -5.43
N ARG A 80 -11.20 -27.72 -5.47
CA ARG A 80 -11.00 -26.66 -6.46
C ARG A 80 -9.66 -25.98 -6.27
N ILE A 81 -9.29 -25.63 -5.03
CA ILE A 81 -8.00 -25.00 -4.73
C ILE A 81 -6.83 -25.94 -5.04
N ASP A 82 -6.91 -27.22 -4.67
CA ASP A 82 -5.87 -28.21 -4.94
C ASP A 82 -5.65 -28.45 -6.45
N ALA A 83 -6.67 -28.16 -7.27
CA ALA A 83 -6.61 -28.26 -8.72
C ALA A 83 -6.13 -26.96 -9.41
N LEU A 84 -5.94 -25.86 -8.68
CA LEU A 84 -5.40 -24.62 -9.24
C LEU A 84 -3.89 -24.79 -9.50
N PRO A 85 -3.36 -24.24 -10.61
CA PRO A 85 -1.92 -24.21 -10.84
C PRO A 85 -1.22 -23.38 -9.77
N ASP A 86 0.04 -23.70 -9.49
CA ASP A 86 0.87 -22.90 -8.59
C ASP A 86 0.98 -21.47 -9.16
N PRO A 87 0.61 -20.42 -8.41
CA PRO A 87 0.71 -19.04 -8.89
C PRO A 87 2.14 -18.58 -9.24
N ALA A 88 3.16 -19.40 -8.98
CA ALA A 88 4.55 -19.16 -9.35
C ALA A 88 5.01 -19.80 -10.69
N GLU A 89 4.16 -20.60 -11.37
CA GLU A 89 4.37 -21.07 -12.77
C GLU A 89 3.63 -20.20 -13.80
#